data_AF-A0A537GZM6-F1
#
_entry.id   AF-A0A537GZM6-F1
#
_cell.length_a   1.000
_cell.length_b   1.000
_cell.length_c   1.000
_cell.angle_alpha   90.00
_cell.angle_beta   90.00
_cell.angle_gamma   90.00
#
_symmetry.space_group_name_H-M   'P 1'
#
loop_
_entity.id
_entity.type
_entity.pdbx_description
1 polymer ?
#
loop_
_entity_poly.entity_id
_entity_poly.type
_entity_poly.pdbx_seq_one_letter_code
_entity_poly.pdbx_strand_id
1 'polypeptide(L)' 'MSDWRVQTALDKYGQGSITLPRAAELAGISIYEMIAILEERKIPYRYDLSDLEEYLKKRNG' A
#
# COMPACT_ATOMS: atom_id res chain seq x y z
N MET A 1 -1.49 -19.28 -0.41
CA MET A 1 -1.83 -18.82 -1.78
C MET A 1 -2.20 -17.35 -1.70
N SER A 2 -1.21 -16.45 -1.63
CA SER A 2 -1.45 -15.01 -1.45
C SER A 2 -0.49 -14.13 -2.27
N ASP A 3 0.66 -14.66 -2.70
CA ASP A 3 1.68 -13.93 -3.47
C ASP A 3 1.17 -13.25 -4.73
N TRP A 4 0.33 -13.91 -5.53
CA TRP A 4 -0.08 -13.35 -6.83
C TRP A 4 -0.93 -12.07 -6.66
N ARG A 5 -1.75 -11.98 -5.60
CA ARG A 5 -2.56 -10.78 -5.32
C ARG A 5 -1.69 -9.65 -4.81
N VAL A 6 -0.74 -9.95 -3.93
CA VAL A 6 0.24 -8.99 -3.42
C VAL A 6 1.08 -8.44 -4.58
N GLN A 7 1.62 -9.31 -5.44
CA GLN A 7 2.41 -8.87 -6.59
C GLN A 7 1.58 -8.00 -7.55
N THR A 8 0.34 -8.40 -7.85
CA THR A 8 -0.56 -7.59 -8.70
C THR A 8 -0.86 -6.22 -8.09
N ALA A 9 -1.05 -6.16 -6.78
CA ALA A 9 -1.29 -4.92 -6.06
C ALA A 9 -0.07 -4.00 -6.07
N LEU A 10 1.13 -4.56 -5.88
CA LEU A 10 2.40 -3.83 -5.93
C LEU A 10 2.67 -3.28 -7.33
N ASP A 11 2.46 -4.08 -8.38
CA ASP A 11 2.67 -3.62 -9.77
C ASP A 11 1.75 -2.44 -10.10
N LYS A 12 0.46 -2.54 -9.73
CA LYS A 12 -0.50 -1.45 -9.93
C LYS A 12 -0.17 -0.21 -9.10
N TYR A 13 0.33 -0.38 -7.88
CA TYR A 13 0.78 0.71 -7.02
C TYR A 13 2.02 1.40 -7.60
N GLY A 14 3.03 0.63 -8.02
CA GLY A 14 4.26 1.14 -8.61
C GLY A 14 4.03 1.89 -9.92
N GLN A 15 3.05 1.46 -10.72
CA GLN A 15 2.58 2.19 -11.91
C GLN A 15 1.78 3.46 -11.57
N GLY A 16 1.40 3.65 -10.29
CA GLY A 16 0.55 4.75 -9.86
C GLY A 16 -0.91 4.62 -10.27
N SER A 17 -1.34 3.42 -10.68
CA SER A 17 -2.73 3.15 -11.10
C SER A 17 -3.69 3.06 -9.92
N ILE A 18 -3.18 2.72 -8.73
CA ILE A 18 -3.96 2.63 -7.48
C ILE A 18 -3.19 3.25 -6.32
N THR A 19 -3.92 3.66 -5.29
CA THR A 19 -3.35 4.17 -4.02
C THR A 19 -2.95 3.02 -3.09
N LEU A 20 -2.12 3.31 -2.08
CA LEU A 20 -1.67 2.29 -1.12
C LEU A 20 -2.82 1.57 -0.39
N PRO A 21 -3.86 2.27 0.12
CA PRO A 21 -5.00 1.59 0.75
C PRO A 21 -5.70 0.64 -0.22
N ARG A 22 -5.81 1.04 -1.48
CA ARG A 22 -6.47 0.23 -2.52
C ARG A 22 -5.61 -0.97 -2.93
N ALA A 23 -4.29 -0.85 -2.86
CA ALA A 23 -3.37 -1.96 -3.02
C ALA A 23 -3.53 -2.97 -1.87
N ALA A 24 -3.63 -2.51 -0.62
CA ALA A 24 -3.86 -3.36 0.54
C ALA A 24 -5.20 -4.10 0.45
N GLU A 25 -6.29 -3.39 0.10
CA GLU A 25 -7.61 -3.99 -0.16
C GLU A 25 -7.56 -5.05 -1.26
N LEU A 26 -6.87 -4.79 -2.38
CA LEU A 26 -6.73 -5.74 -3.50
C LEU A 26 -5.92 -6.98 -3.11
N ALA A 27 -4.89 -6.79 -2.28
CA ALA A 27 -4.08 -7.87 -1.74
C ALA A 27 -4.78 -8.64 -0.60
N GLY A 28 -5.87 -8.10 -0.05
CA GLY A 28 -6.60 -8.68 1.08
C GLY A 28 -5.81 -8.65 2.39
N ILE A 29 -4.95 -7.64 2.55
CA ILE A 29 -4.09 -7.44 3.72
C ILE A 29 -4.37 -6.07 4.36
N SER A 30 -3.91 -5.87 5.57
CA SER A 30 -3.96 -4.56 6.21
C SER A 30 -3.03 -3.57 5.50
N ILE A 31 -3.31 -2.28 5.67
CA ILE A 31 -2.45 -1.23 5.11
C ILE A 31 -1.04 -1.25 5.71
N TYR A 32 -0.90 -1.64 6.97
CA TYR A 32 0.38 -1.79 7.65
C TYR A 32 1.21 -2.94 7.07
N GLU A 33 0.58 -4.07 6.77
CA GLU A 33 1.25 -5.18 6.07
C GLU A 33 1.71 -4.75 4.67
N MET A 34 0.88 -3.99 3.95
CA MET A 34 1.29 -3.45 2.64
C MET A 34 2.46 -2.46 2.76
N ILE A 35 2.48 -1.61 3.79
CA ILE A 35 3.61 -0.71 4.08
C ILE A 35 4.89 -1.51 4.33
N ALA A 36 4.85 -2.54 5.19
CA ALA A 36 6.01 -3.38 5.48
C ALA A 36 6.56 -4.06 4.22
N ILE A 37 5.68 -4.52 3.32
CA ILE A 37 6.09 -5.12 2.05
C ILE A 37 6.78 -4.08 1.13
N LEU A 38 6.31 -2.83 1.11
CA LEU A 38 6.98 -1.78 0.35
C LEU A 38 8.38 -1.46 0.90
N GLU A 39 8.54 -1.42 2.23
CA GLU A 39 9.85 -1.20 2.88
C GLU A 39 10.82 -2.34 2.56
N GLU A 40 10.37 -3.58 2.73
CA GLU A 40 11.18 -4.79 2.44
C GLU A 40 11.65 -4.80 0.98
N ARG A 41 10.77 -4.42 0.05
CA ARG A 41 11.06 -4.37 -1.39
C ARG A 41 11.70 -3.07 -1.85
N LYS A 42 11.95 -2.13 -0.95
CA LYS A 42 12.51 -0.79 -1.23
C LYS A 42 11.77 -0.04 -2.33
N ILE A 43 10.45 -0.20 -2.39
CA ILE A 43 9.62 0.51 -3.36
C ILE A 43 9.40 1.93 -2.81
N PRO A 44 9.85 2.98 -3.50
CA PRO A 44 9.75 4.34 -3.00
C PRO A 44 8.28 4.76 -2.88
N TYR A 45 7.94 5.38 -1.74
CA TYR A 45 6.62 5.90 -1.52
C TYR A 45 6.36 7.11 -2.42
N ARG A 46 5.15 7.17 -2.99
CA ARG A 46 4.67 8.39 -3.68
C ARG A 46 4.32 9.54 -2.74
N TYR A 47 4.14 9.26 -1.46
CA TYR A 47 3.87 10.22 -0.39
C TYR A 47 4.80 9.92 0.77
N ASP A 48 5.22 10.94 1.53
CA ASP A 48 5.88 10.66 2.80
C ASP A 48 4.94 9.84 3.69
N LEU A 49 5.48 8.81 4.36
CA LEU A 49 4.69 7.92 5.23
C LEU A 49 3.86 8.70 6.25
N SER A 50 4.42 9.81 6.74
CA SER A 50 3.79 10.79 7.64
C SER A 50 2.47 11.34 7.08
N ASP A 51 2.45 11.73 5.80
CA ASP A 51 1.26 12.29 5.16
C ASP A 51 0.18 11.22 4.97
N LEU A 52 0.60 9.99 4.68
CA LEU A 52 -0.31 8.86 4.55
C LEU A 52 -0.96 8.51 5.89
N GLU A 53 -0.20 8.46 6.98
CA GLU A 53 -0.75 8.20 8.32
C GLU A 53 -1.75 9.29 8.72
N GLU A 54 -1.44 10.56 8.47
CA GLU A 54 -2.34 11.67 8.76
C GLU A 54 -3.64 11.58 7.94
N TYR A 55 -3.54 11.22 6.65
CA TYR A 55 -4.68 10.97 5.77
C TYR A 55 -5.57 9.84 6.28
N LEU A 56 -4.99 8.72 6.70
CA LEU A 56 -5.72 7.56 7.22
C LEU A 56 -6.40 7.88 8.54
N LYS A 57 -5.74 8.66 9.41
CA LYS A 57 -6.31 9.10 10.68
C LYS A 57 -7.52 10.02 10.47
N LYS A 58 -7.49 10.90 9.46
CA LYS A 58 -8.62 11.77 9.09
C LYS A 58 -9.80 11.01 8.47
N ARG A 59 -9.56 9.90 7.77
CA ARG A 59 -10.63 9.11 7.11
C ARG A 59 -11.45 8.25 8.07
N ASN A 60 -10.91 7.93 9.26
CA ASN A 60 -11.57 7.14 10.29
C ASN A 60 -12.16 7.98 11.44
N GLY A 61 -12.24 9.30 11.28
CA GLY A 61 -12.78 10.26 12.25
C GLY A 61 -14.11 10.85 11.80
#